data_AF-A0A0A7KFD7-F1
#
_entry.id   AF-A0A0A7KFD7-F1
#
_cell.length_a   1.000
_cell.length_b   1.000
_cell.length_c   1.000
_cell.angle_alpha   90.00
_cell.angle_beta   90.00
_cell.angle_gamma   90.00
#
_symmetry.space_group_name_H-M   'P 1'
#
loop_
_entity.id
_entity.type
_entity.pdbx_description
1 polymer ?
#
loop_
_entity_poly.entity_id
_entity_poly.type
_entity_poly.pdbx_seq_one_letter_code
_entity_poly.pdbx_strand_id
1 'polypeptide(L)'
;MKNLKHQADRKGGVILPLTVAAGTLSGQVVTLGAAGLFGIATTDRVTPEQATSGLHPQGYKSGQAGVLLPGIGLTIDVLPLTGIADYAKVYVAAGVYSATNTGTFVGWRINATTLAVRNNA
;
A
#
# COMPACT_ATOMS: atom_id res chain seq x y z
N MET A 1 7.31 16.21 8.19
CA MET A 1 7.94 15.67 6.96
C MET A 1 9.42 16.09 6.89
N LYS A 2 10.30 15.51 7.72
CA LYS A 2 11.72 15.96 7.82
C LYS A 2 12.66 15.37 6.76
N ASN A 3 12.26 14.30 6.05
CA ASN A 3 13.16 13.53 5.17
C ASN A 3 12.77 13.52 3.67
N LEU A 4 11.68 14.17 3.27
CA LEU A 4 11.27 14.22 1.86
C LEU A 4 11.91 15.42 1.15
N LYS A 5 13.10 15.23 0.56
CA LYS A 5 13.86 16.32 -0.09
C LYS A 5 13.47 16.62 -1.54
N HIS A 6 12.79 15.70 -2.24
CA HIS A 6 12.38 15.88 -3.65
C HIS A 6 11.03 15.20 -3.92
N GLN A 7 9.91 15.90 -3.67
CA GLN A 7 8.60 15.46 -4.17
C GLN A 7 8.33 16.15 -5.51
N ALA A 8 8.40 15.40 -6.61
CA ALA A 8 7.80 15.84 -7.86
C ALA A 8 6.27 15.79 -7.68
N ASP A 9 5.65 16.96 -7.68
CA ASP A 9 4.23 17.17 -7.46
C ASP A 9 3.38 16.26 -8.39
N ARG A 10 2.59 15.36 -7.78
CA ARG A 10 1.29 14.84 -8.27
C ARG A 10 1.17 13.92 -9.50
N LYS A 11 2.15 13.09 -9.89
CA LYS A 11 1.88 12.13 -11.01
C LYS A 11 2.30 10.66 -10.84
N GLY A 12 2.74 10.20 -9.66
CA GLY A 12 3.39 8.89 -9.56
C GLY A 12 2.75 7.81 -8.67
N GLY A 13 1.91 8.14 -7.68
CA GLY A 13 1.57 7.19 -6.61
C GLY A 13 0.33 7.53 -5.79
N VAL A 14 -0.34 6.50 -5.26
CA VAL A 14 -1.46 6.62 -4.30
C VAL A 14 -0.91 6.58 -2.86
N ILE A 15 -1.51 7.36 -1.96
CA ILE A 15 -1.24 7.27 -0.51
C ILE A 15 -2.37 6.48 0.15
N LEU A 16 -2.04 5.41 0.85
CA LEU A 16 -3.00 4.57 1.57
C LEU A 16 -2.65 4.48 3.06
N PRO A 17 -3.64 4.39 3.97
CA PRO A 17 -3.40 4.03 5.36
C PRO A 17 -3.10 2.53 5.46
N LEU A 18 -1.82 2.18 5.59
CA LEU A 18 -1.37 0.78 5.64
C LEU A 18 -0.71 0.46 6.98
N THR A 19 -0.84 -0.78 7.41
CA THR A 19 -0.14 -1.29 8.61
C THR A 19 1.36 -1.34 8.35
N VAL A 20 2.15 -0.75 9.24
CA VAL A 20 3.61 -0.68 9.12
C VAL A 20 4.30 -1.16 10.40
N ALA A 21 5.60 -1.46 10.31
CA ALA A 21 6.39 -1.95 11.42
C ALA A 21 6.46 -0.93 12.58
N ALA A 22 6.59 -1.42 13.81
CA ALA A 22 6.75 -0.56 14.97
C ALA A 22 7.96 0.38 14.80
N GLY A 23 7.79 1.66 15.16
CA GLY A 23 8.83 2.67 15.01
C GLY A 23 9.01 3.25 13.60
N THR A 24 8.16 2.90 12.62
CA THR A 24 8.21 3.54 11.30
C THR A 24 7.97 5.05 11.40
N LEU A 25 8.91 5.81 10.83
CA LEU A 25 8.89 7.27 10.77
C LEU A 25 8.62 7.78 9.35
N SER A 26 8.10 8.99 9.26
CA SER A 26 7.90 9.72 8.00
C SER A 26 9.21 9.81 7.20
N GLY A 27 9.12 9.42 5.93
CA GLY A 27 10.20 9.36 4.95
C GLY A 27 10.92 8.01 4.88
N GLN A 28 10.60 7.04 5.74
CA GLN A 28 11.18 5.70 5.65
C GLN A 28 10.54 4.86 4.54
N VAL A 29 11.35 4.02 3.89
CA VAL A 29 10.85 2.99 2.97
C VAL A 29 10.20 1.87 3.80
N VAL A 30 9.01 1.47 3.38
CA VAL A 30 8.23 0.40 4.00
C VAL A 30 8.13 -0.75 3.01
N THR A 31 8.58 -1.93 3.40
CA THR A 31 8.38 -3.15 2.60
C THR A 31 7.04 -3.77 2.99
N LEU A 32 6.18 -4.02 2.01
CA LEU A 32 4.82 -4.53 2.19
C LEU A 32 4.77 -5.98 1.70
N GLY A 33 4.68 -6.91 2.64
CA GLY A 33 4.75 -8.34 2.36
C GLY A 33 6.08 -8.79 1.75
N ALA A 34 6.13 -10.02 1.24
CA ALA A 34 7.34 -10.61 0.66
C ALA A 34 7.43 -10.46 -0.86
N ALA A 35 6.38 -9.96 -1.52
CA ALA A 35 6.27 -9.98 -2.99
C ALA A 35 6.86 -8.73 -3.68
N GLY A 36 7.67 -7.95 -2.95
CA GLY A 36 8.41 -6.80 -3.47
C GLY A 36 7.59 -5.53 -3.64
N LEU A 37 6.37 -5.45 -3.06
CA LEU A 37 5.67 -4.18 -2.94
C LEU A 37 6.37 -3.34 -1.87
N PHE A 38 6.69 -2.09 -2.20
CA PHE A 38 7.25 -1.15 -1.24
C PHE A 38 6.52 0.19 -1.35
N GLY A 39 6.60 0.96 -0.28
CA GLY A 39 6.10 2.32 -0.23
C GLY A 39 7.00 3.21 0.60
N ILE A 40 6.62 4.48 0.73
CA ILE A 40 7.29 5.48 1.53
C ILE A 40 6.29 5.97 2.57
N ALA A 41 6.62 5.85 3.84
CA ALA A 41 5.80 6.40 4.91
C ALA A 41 5.75 7.93 4.78
N THR A 42 4.56 8.50 4.58
CA THR A 42 4.34 9.94 4.54
C THR A 42 4.08 10.50 5.94
N THR A 43 3.55 9.68 6.84
CA THR A 43 3.36 9.98 8.26
C THR A 43 4.15 9.01 9.13
N ASP A 44 4.32 9.35 10.41
CA ASP A 44 4.78 8.38 11.40
C ASP A 44 3.69 7.31 11.63
N ARG A 45 4.10 6.13 12.14
CA ARG A 45 3.16 5.10 12.55
C ARG A 45 2.34 5.59 13.73
N VAL A 46 1.01 5.51 13.59
CA VAL A 46 0.06 5.81 14.65
C VAL A 46 0.26 4.83 15.81
N THR A 47 0.58 5.35 16.99
CA THR A 47 0.66 4.54 18.21
C THR A 47 -0.74 4.28 18.79
N PRO A 48 -0.93 3.26 19.64
CA PRO A 48 -2.20 3.05 20.35
C PRO A 48 -2.66 4.30 21.12
N GLU A 49 -1.74 4.99 21.78
CA GLU A 49 -2.01 6.19 22.57
C GLU A 49 -2.47 7.36 21.69
N GLN A 50 -1.85 7.51 20.51
CA GLN A 50 -2.29 8.49 19.52
C GLN A 50 -3.69 8.18 19.01
N ALA A 51 -4.01 6.91 18.75
CA ALA A 51 -5.33 6.46 18.31
C ALA A 51 -6.42 6.79 19.34
N THR A 52 -6.16 6.59 20.63
CA THR A 52 -7.11 6.89 21.70
C THR A 52 -7.26 8.39 21.96
N SER A 53 -6.18 9.17 21.83
CA SER A 53 -6.18 10.63 22.06
C SER A 53 -6.70 11.45 20.87
N GLY A 54 -6.91 10.84 19.70
CA GLY A 54 -7.35 11.54 18.49
C GLY A 54 -6.28 12.44 17.86
N LEU A 55 -5.02 12.31 18.27
CA LEU A 55 -3.88 13.12 17.77
C LEU A 55 -3.28 12.57 16.47
N HIS A 56 -3.90 11.57 15.86
CA HIS A 56 -3.47 10.95 14.61
C HIS A 56 -4.20 11.54 13.39
N PRO A 57 -3.67 11.38 12.17
CA PRO A 57 -4.39 11.72 10.95
C PRO A 57 -5.76 11.03 10.89
N GLN A 58 -6.80 11.78 10.52
CA GLN A 58 -8.17 11.26 10.49
C GLN A 58 -8.28 10.00 9.60
N GLY A 59 -9.01 9.00 10.09
CA GLY A 59 -9.25 7.72 9.40
C GLY A 59 -8.17 6.66 9.59
N TYR A 60 -7.08 6.97 10.30
CA TYR A 60 -5.97 6.02 10.51
C TYR A 60 -6.20 5.25 11.81
N LYS A 61 -5.88 3.96 11.80
CA LYS A 61 -5.96 3.10 12.99
C LYS A 61 -4.58 2.96 13.63
N SER A 62 -4.56 2.54 14.90
CA SER A 62 -3.32 2.15 15.56
C SER A 62 -2.55 1.14 14.71
N GLY A 63 -1.25 1.38 14.56
CA GLY A 63 -0.35 0.57 13.76
C GLY A 63 -0.26 0.95 12.28
N GLN A 64 -1.03 1.94 11.83
CA GLN A 64 -0.99 2.40 10.44
C GLN A 64 -0.13 3.64 10.26
N ALA A 65 0.39 3.82 9.06
CA ALA A 65 0.95 5.07 8.58
C ALA A 65 0.38 5.35 7.18
N GLY A 66 0.49 6.61 6.75
CA GLY A 66 0.20 6.98 5.37
C GLY A 66 1.37 6.45 4.56
N VAL A 67 1.11 5.62 3.57
CA VAL A 67 2.14 5.02 2.74
C VAL A 67 1.89 5.42 1.31
N LEU A 68 2.79 6.24 0.76
CA LEU A 68 2.86 6.50 -0.67
C LEU A 68 3.37 5.24 -1.37
N LEU A 69 2.63 4.76 -2.35
CA LEU A 69 2.99 3.62 -3.20
C LEU A 69 3.48 4.13 -4.56
N PRO A 70 4.81 4.23 -4.79
CA PRO A 70 5.34 4.72 -6.05
C PRO A 70 5.02 3.75 -7.19
N GLY A 71 4.61 4.28 -8.35
CA GLY A 71 4.28 3.46 -9.52
C GLY A 71 2.90 2.79 -9.44
N ILE A 72 2.12 3.04 -8.41
CA ILE A 72 0.70 2.66 -8.31
C ILE A 72 -0.14 3.90 -8.62
N GLY A 73 -0.78 3.96 -9.78
CA GLY A 73 -1.60 5.13 -10.13
C GLY A 73 -3.01 5.09 -9.57
N LEU A 74 -3.53 3.90 -9.27
CA LEU A 74 -4.88 3.73 -8.75
C LEU A 74 -5.03 2.42 -7.98
N THR A 75 -6.04 2.41 -7.10
CA THR A 75 -6.58 1.20 -6.48
C THR A 75 -7.98 0.96 -7.01
N ILE A 76 -8.30 -0.27 -7.39
CA ILE A 76 -9.65 -0.68 -7.75
C ILE A 76 -10.19 -1.70 -6.77
N ASP A 77 -11.49 -1.64 -6.53
CA ASP A 77 -12.21 -2.74 -5.92
C ASP A 77 -12.57 -3.78 -7.00
N VAL A 78 -12.26 -5.03 -6.70
CA VAL A 78 -12.51 -6.20 -7.54
C VAL A 78 -13.31 -7.22 -6.74
N LEU A 79 -13.87 -8.21 -7.44
CA LEU A 79 -14.42 -9.40 -6.79
C LEU A 79 -13.39 -10.03 -5.85
N PRO A 80 -13.81 -10.76 -4.80
CA PRO A 80 -12.93 -11.23 -3.74
C PRO A 80 -11.69 -11.97 -4.28
N LEU A 81 -10.50 -11.49 -3.92
CA LEU A 81 -9.19 -12.06 -4.30
C LEU A 81 -8.85 -13.27 -3.40
N THR A 82 -9.74 -14.27 -3.37
CA THR A 82 -9.66 -15.44 -2.50
C THR A 82 -8.36 -16.23 -2.74
N GLY A 83 -7.70 -16.67 -1.66
CA GLY A 83 -6.48 -17.46 -1.74
C GLY A 83 -5.20 -16.68 -2.08
N ILE A 84 -5.29 -15.37 -2.32
CA ILE A 84 -4.14 -14.48 -2.54
C ILE A 84 -3.79 -13.81 -1.21
N ALA A 85 -2.54 -13.84 -0.76
CA ALA A 85 -2.15 -13.14 0.47
C ALA A 85 -2.15 -11.62 0.28
N ASP A 86 -2.35 -10.85 1.36
CA ASP A 86 -2.18 -9.39 1.32
C ASP A 86 -0.75 -9.04 0.88
N TYR A 87 -0.64 -8.02 0.04
CA TYR A 87 0.57 -7.55 -0.62
C TYR A 87 1.24 -8.56 -1.57
N ALA A 88 0.60 -9.69 -1.86
CA ALA A 88 1.08 -10.59 -2.91
C ALA A 88 0.87 -10.00 -4.31
N LYS A 89 1.70 -10.44 -5.25
CA LYS A 89 1.51 -10.15 -6.68
C LYS A 89 0.23 -10.81 -7.16
N VAL A 90 -0.48 -10.11 -8.03
CA VAL A 90 -1.70 -10.58 -8.68
C VAL A 90 -1.47 -10.63 -10.18
N TYR A 91 -1.83 -11.76 -10.76
CA TYR A 91 -1.80 -12.03 -12.19
C TYR A 91 -3.22 -12.28 -12.68
N VAL A 92 -3.52 -11.89 -13.92
CA VAL A 92 -4.81 -12.16 -14.57
C VAL A 92 -4.63 -13.04 -15.79
N ALA A 93 -5.42 -14.10 -15.89
CA ALA A 93 -5.49 -14.98 -17.06
C ALA A 93 -6.96 -15.33 -17.32
N ALA A 94 -7.44 -15.11 -18.55
CA ALA A 94 -8.85 -15.35 -18.93
C ALA A 94 -9.87 -14.72 -17.96
N GLY A 95 -9.57 -13.54 -17.42
CA GLY A 95 -10.43 -12.82 -16.45
C GLY A 95 -10.37 -13.34 -15.01
N VAL A 96 -9.56 -14.36 -14.73
CA VAL A 96 -9.38 -14.92 -13.38
C VAL A 96 -8.12 -14.36 -12.74
N TYR A 97 -8.25 -13.84 -11.51
CA TYR A 97 -7.14 -13.34 -10.71
C TYR A 97 -6.46 -14.48 -9.93
N SER A 98 -5.14 -14.48 -9.89
CA SER A 98 -4.34 -15.51 -9.21
C SER A 98 -3.06 -14.93 -8.63
N ALA A 99 -2.53 -15.56 -7.57
CA ALA A 99 -1.18 -15.30 -7.06
C ALA A 99 -0.10 -16.03 -7.88
N THR A 100 -0.49 -17.02 -8.68
CA THR A 100 0.42 -17.80 -9.53
C THR A 100 0.75 -17.02 -10.79
N ASN A 101 2.02 -17.06 -11.20
CA ASN A 101 2.51 -16.40 -12.41
C ASN A 101 2.11 -17.16 -13.69
N THR A 102 0.80 -17.24 -13.95
CA THR A 102 0.20 -17.93 -15.11
C THR A 102 -0.41 -16.98 -16.13
N GLY A 103 -0.25 -15.67 -15.97
CA GLY A 103 -0.89 -14.64 -16.80
C GLY A 103 -0.20 -13.28 -16.72
N THR A 104 -0.91 -12.23 -17.10
CA THR A 104 -0.38 -10.86 -17.07
C THR A 104 -0.34 -10.36 -15.64
N PHE A 105 0.81 -9.86 -15.22
CA PHE A 105 0.93 -9.17 -13.94
C PHE A 105 0.12 -7.87 -13.94
N VAL A 106 -0.80 -7.70 -13.00
CA VAL A 106 -1.69 -6.53 -12.93
C VAL A 106 -1.38 -5.61 -11.74
N GLY A 107 -0.79 -6.13 -10.66
CA GLY A 107 -0.55 -5.34 -9.47
C GLY A 107 -0.44 -6.16 -8.20
N TRP A 108 -0.77 -5.56 -7.06
CA TRP A 108 -0.65 -6.19 -5.75
C TRP A 108 -1.95 -6.12 -4.97
N ARG A 109 -2.30 -7.21 -4.28
CA ARG A 109 -3.46 -7.24 -3.39
C ARG A 109 -3.21 -6.31 -2.20
N ILE A 110 -4.14 -5.41 -1.87
CA ILE A 110 -4.05 -4.56 -0.68
C ILE A 110 -4.86 -5.15 0.47
N ASN A 111 -6.06 -5.65 0.17
CA ASN A 111 -6.94 -6.34 1.10
C ASN A 111 -7.80 -7.35 0.32
N ALA A 112 -8.83 -7.91 0.96
CA ALA A 112 -9.70 -8.93 0.36
C ALA A 112 -10.36 -8.53 -0.98
N THR A 113 -10.63 -7.24 -1.19
CA THR A 113 -11.36 -6.74 -2.38
C THR A 113 -10.59 -5.66 -3.14
N THR A 114 -9.51 -5.11 -2.61
CA THR A 114 -8.80 -3.99 -3.24
C THR A 114 -7.48 -4.43 -3.89
N LEU A 115 -7.29 -4.05 -5.15
CA LEU A 115 -6.09 -4.25 -5.95
C LEU A 115 -5.39 -2.91 -6.19
N ALA A 116 -4.10 -2.82 -5.84
CA ALA A 116 -3.23 -1.72 -6.27
C ALA A 116 -2.71 -2.02 -7.68
N VAL A 117 -3.21 -1.25 -8.66
CA VAL A 117 -2.86 -1.44 -10.07
C VAL A 117 -1.57 -0.70 -10.37
N ARG A 118 -0.61 -1.42 -10.95
CA ARG A 118 0.64 -0.82 -11.39
C ARG A 118 0.36 0.11 -12.58
N ASN A 119 0.98 1.29 -12.57
CA ASN A 119 1.06 2.10 -13.77
C ASN A 119 1.85 1.34 -14.83
N ASN A 120 1.16 0.89 -15.87
CA ASN A 120 1.81 0.43 -17.08
C ASN A 120 2.36 1.69 -17.77
N ALA A 121 3.69 1.83 -17.72
CA ALA A 121 4.41 2.75 -18.57
C ALA A 121 4.52 2.14 -19.98
#